data_AF-A0A0D3BE96-F1
#
_entry.id   AF-A0A0D3BE96-F1
#
_cell.length_a   1.000
_cell.length_b   1.000
_cell.length_c   1.000
_cell.angle_alpha   90.00
_cell.angle_beta   90.00
_cell.angle_gamma   90.00
#
_symmetry.space_group_name_H-M   'P 1'
#
loop_
_entity.id
_entity.type
_entity.pdbx_description
1 polymer ?
#
loop_
_entity_poly.entity_id
_entity_poly.type
_entity_poly.pdbx_seq_one_letter_code
_entity_poly.pdbx_strand_id
1 'polypeptide(L)'
;MGTLTMWMEIEAHQFDPFASVLTWEQVIKPLYGLETDLTVVEENEASLENVLNVYEKRLGESKFLACNTFTLVDLHHLPNIQYLLGTPTKRLFENRPKVRTWVDDITGREAWKLACDHDKSWFG
;
A
#
# COMPACT_ATOMS: atom_id res chain seq x y z
N MET A 1 -13.10 -14.46 -12.32
CA MET A 1 -13.87 -13.89 -11.19
C MET A 1 -13.32 -14.33 -9.83
N GLY A 2 -13.14 -15.63 -9.54
CA GLY A 2 -12.67 -16.09 -8.22
C GLY A 2 -11.36 -15.48 -7.71
N THR A 3 -10.32 -15.37 -8.55
CA THR A 3 -9.03 -14.78 -8.14
C THR A 3 -9.13 -13.28 -7.83
N LEU A 4 -9.97 -12.53 -8.55
CA LEU A 4 -10.13 -11.09 -8.31
C LEU A 4 -10.79 -10.85 -6.95
N THR A 5 -11.91 -11.52 -6.66
CA THR A 5 -12.58 -11.42 -5.36
C THR A 5 -11.68 -11.84 -4.22
N MET A 6 -10.97 -12.97 -4.36
CA MET A 6 -10.02 -13.43 -3.33
C MET A 6 -8.99 -12.36 -2.98
N TRP A 7 -8.35 -11.73 -3.97
CA TRP A 7 -7.33 -10.72 -3.71
C TRP A 7 -7.90 -9.38 -3.20
N MET A 8 -9.16 -9.06 -3.49
CA MET A 8 -9.86 -7.95 -2.83
C MET A 8 -10.08 -8.23 -1.34
N GLU A 9 -10.50 -9.44 -0.98
CA GLU A 9 -10.65 -9.83 0.43
C GLU A 9 -9.30 -9.87 1.18
N ILE A 10 -8.22 -10.29 0.49
CA ILE A 10 -6.86 -10.23 1.06
C ILE A 10 -6.46 -8.78 1.31
N GLU A 11 -6.73 -7.87 0.38
CA GLU A 11 -6.48 -6.44 0.58
C GLU A 11 -7.22 -5.92 1.82
N ALA A 12 -8.54 -6.11 1.87
CA ALA A 12 -9.41 -5.60 2.94
C ALA A 12 -9.12 -6.18 4.33
N HIS A 13 -8.64 -7.43 4.41
CA HIS A 13 -8.51 -8.13 5.70
C HIS A 13 -7.09 -8.48 6.11
N GLN A 14 -6.13 -8.47 5.19
CA GLN A 14 -4.74 -8.81 5.48
C GLN A 14 -3.79 -7.64 5.25
N PHE A 15 -4.07 -6.75 4.31
CA PHE A 15 -3.22 -5.58 4.05
C PHE A 15 -3.72 -4.33 4.77
N ASP A 16 -4.98 -3.95 4.52
CA ASP A 16 -5.55 -2.68 4.97
C ASP A 16 -5.48 -2.48 6.49
N PRO A 17 -5.80 -3.46 7.36
CA PRO A 17 -5.78 -3.22 8.81
C PRO A 17 -4.42 -2.75 9.33
N PHE A 18 -3.32 -3.33 8.84
CA PHE A 18 -1.97 -2.93 9.25
C PHE A 18 -1.51 -1.65 8.55
N ALA A 19 -1.78 -1.53 7.24
CA ALA A 19 -1.40 -0.37 6.47
C ALA A 19 -2.12 0.91 6.96
N SER A 20 -3.41 0.81 7.27
CA SER A 20 -4.22 1.92 7.80
C SER A 20 -3.77 2.36 9.19
N VAL A 21 -3.41 1.42 10.08
CA VAL A 21 -2.82 1.77 11.39
C VAL A 21 -1.49 2.50 11.21
N LEU A 22 -0.62 2.01 10.33
CA LEU A 22 0.67 2.66 10.05
C LEU A 22 0.48 4.06 9.44
N THR A 23 -0.47 4.23 8.52
CA THR A 23 -0.84 5.54 7.96
C THR A 23 -1.36 6.48 9.06
N TRP A 24 -2.21 5.98 9.96
CA TRP A 24 -2.72 6.76 11.07
C TRP A 24 -1.60 7.24 11.99
N GLU A 25 -0.73 6.33 12.44
CA GLU A 25 0.35 6.61 13.38
C GLU A 25 1.44 7.52 12.80
N GLN A 26 1.85 7.29 11.55
CA GLN A 26 3.03 7.94 10.98
C GLN A 26 2.72 9.13 10.08
N VAL A 27 1.48 9.25 9.59
CA VAL A 27 1.09 10.35 8.69
C VAL A 27 0.02 11.21 9.34
N ILE A 28 -1.10 10.62 9.75
CA ILE A 28 -2.27 11.40 10.18
C ILE A 28 -2.07 12.04 11.55
N LYS A 29 -1.59 11.28 12.55
CA LYS A 29 -1.31 11.81 13.89
C LYS A 29 -0.36 13.02 13.88
N PRO A 30 0.80 12.98 13.20
CA PRO A 30 1.68 14.14 13.08
C PRO A 30 1.01 15.37 12.47
N LEU A 31 0.11 15.20 11.49
CA LEU A 31 -0.65 16.31 10.90
C LEU A 31 -1.57 17.01 11.92
N TYR A 32 -2.03 16.29 12.94
CA TYR A 32 -2.82 16.82 14.05
C TYR A 32 -1.98 17.22 15.27
N GLY A 33 -0.64 17.15 15.20
CA GLY A 33 0.25 17.43 16.32
C GLY A 33 0.21 16.36 17.43
N LEU A 34 -0.25 15.15 17.10
CA LEU A 34 -0.23 13.99 18.00
C LEU A 34 1.08 13.20 17.83
N GLU A 35 1.52 12.56 18.91
CA GLU A 35 2.73 11.73 18.88
C GLU A 35 2.46 10.33 18.28
N THR A 36 3.39 9.88 17.45
CA THR A 36 3.42 8.52 16.89
C THR A 36 3.80 7.52 17.97
N ASP A 37 3.01 6.45 18.11
CA ASP A 37 3.36 5.34 18.99
C ASP A 37 4.28 4.35 18.25
N LEU A 38 5.57 4.39 18.58
CA LEU A 38 6.57 3.53 17.95
C LEU A 38 6.34 2.04 18.21
N THR A 39 5.75 1.67 19.34
CA THR A 39 5.44 0.26 19.66
C THR A 39 4.39 -0.27 18.69
N VAL A 40 3.32 0.52 18.48
CA VAL A 40 2.27 0.18 17.51
C VAL A 40 2.83 0.12 16.10
N VAL A 41 3.73 1.05 15.73
CA VAL A 41 4.39 1.02 14.43
C VAL A 41 5.19 -0.27 14.25
N GLU A 42 6.06 -0.64 15.19
CA GLU A 42 6.89 -1.84 15.09
C GLU A 42 6.06 -3.13 14.94
N GLU A 43 4.99 -3.28 15.74
CA GLU A 43 4.09 -4.44 15.68
C GLU A 43 3.36 -4.55 14.33
N ASN A 44 2.89 -3.42 13.80
CA ASN A 44 2.17 -3.38 12.52
C ASN A 44 3.12 -3.50 11.33
N GLU A 45 4.33 -2.96 11.41
CA GLU A 45 5.36 -3.17 10.39
C GLU A 45 5.73 -4.65 10.27
N ALA A 46 5.90 -5.36 11.40
CA ALA A 46 6.16 -6.80 11.39
C ALA A 46 5.01 -7.61 10.77
N SER A 47 3.76 -7.20 11.04
CA SER A 47 2.58 -7.84 10.46
C SER A 47 2.46 -7.58 8.95
N LEU A 48 2.67 -6.32 8.53
CA LEU A 48 2.67 -5.92 7.13
C LEU A 48 3.81 -6.58 6.34
N GLU A 49 4.99 -6.72 6.94
CA GLU A 49 6.13 -7.45 6.38
C GLU A 49 5.76 -8.89 5.99
N ASN A 50 5.01 -9.60 6.83
CA ASN A 50 4.56 -10.96 6.53
C ASN A 50 3.61 -11.00 5.32
N VAL A 51 2.70 -10.03 5.23
CA VAL A 51 1.76 -9.90 4.10
C VAL A 51 2.54 -9.60 2.82
N LEU A 52 3.48 -8.66 2.86
CA LEU A 52 4.31 -8.29 1.72
C LEU A 52 5.24 -9.43 1.27
N ASN A 53 5.64 -10.34 2.16
CA ASN A 53 6.36 -11.56 1.78
C ASN A 53 5.50 -12.51 0.94
N VAL A 54 4.19 -12.57 1.19
CA VAL A 54 3.25 -13.32 0.33
C VAL A 54 3.10 -12.61 -1.01
N TYR A 55 3.00 -11.28 -1.00
CA TYR A 55 2.88 -10.48 -2.21
C TYR A 55 4.12 -10.62 -3.11
N GLU A 56 5.32 -10.62 -2.54
CA GLU A 56 6.56 -10.80 -3.29
C GLU A 56 6.56 -12.12 -4.07
N LYS A 57 6.11 -13.22 -3.43
CA LYS A 57 5.96 -14.51 -4.11
C LYS A 57 4.91 -14.44 -5.21
N ARG A 58 3.74 -13.86 -4.92
CA ARG A 58 2.65 -13.72 -5.90
C ARG A 58 3.07 -12.92 -7.12
N LEU A 59 3.74 -11.81 -6.91
CA LEU A 59 4.22 -10.92 -7.96
C LEU A 59 5.42 -11.51 -8.74
N GLY A 60 6.00 -12.59 -8.22
CA GLY A 60 6.92 -13.46 -8.97
C GLY A 60 6.21 -14.30 -10.04
N GLU A 61 4.93 -14.61 -9.87
CA GLU A 61 4.12 -15.44 -10.77
C GLU A 61 3.25 -14.63 -11.73
N SER A 62 2.85 -13.42 -11.33
CA SER A 62 1.95 -12.57 -12.10
C SER A 62 2.36 -11.11 -11.98
N LYS A 63 2.12 -10.31 -13.03
CA LYS A 63 2.52 -8.90 -13.03
C LYS A 63 1.77 -8.06 -11.98
N PHE A 64 0.50 -8.37 -11.73
CA PHE A 64 -0.36 -7.73 -10.73
C PHE A 64 -0.95 -8.80 -9.81
N LEU A 65 -1.57 -8.40 -8.69
CA LEU A 65 -1.98 -9.34 -7.65
C LEU A 65 -3.02 -10.36 -8.15
N ALA A 66 -4.05 -9.87 -8.85
CA ALA A 66 -5.09 -10.74 -9.38
C ALA A 66 -4.68 -11.48 -10.67
N CYS A 67 -3.98 -10.79 -11.58
CA CYS A 67 -3.63 -11.30 -12.91
C CYS A 67 -2.53 -10.46 -13.59
N ASN A 68 -2.31 -10.62 -14.89
CA ASN A 68 -1.26 -9.89 -15.62
C ASN A 68 -1.69 -8.48 -16.10
N THR A 69 -2.85 -8.00 -15.68
CA THR A 69 -3.37 -6.66 -16.00
C THR A 69 -3.77 -5.94 -14.73
N PHE A 70 -3.61 -4.61 -14.69
CA PHE A 70 -4.03 -3.78 -13.56
C PHE A 70 -5.54 -3.93 -13.31
N THR A 71 -5.94 -4.16 -12.06
CA THR A 71 -7.34 -4.35 -11.68
C THR A 71 -7.71 -3.51 -10.45
N LEU A 72 -8.98 -3.62 -10.03
CA LEU A 72 -9.47 -2.97 -8.82
C LEU A 72 -8.71 -3.41 -7.55
N VAL A 73 -8.19 -4.64 -7.53
CA VAL A 73 -7.33 -5.14 -6.44
C VAL A 73 -6.13 -4.23 -6.26
N ASP A 74 -5.38 -3.98 -7.34
CA ASP A 74 -4.18 -3.14 -7.28
C ASP A 74 -4.52 -1.69 -6.96
N LEU A 75 -5.67 -1.21 -7.44
CA LEU A 75 -6.16 0.14 -7.19
C LEU A 75 -6.45 0.39 -5.71
N HIS A 76 -7.08 -0.55 -5.00
CA HIS A 76 -7.46 -0.36 -3.59
C HIS A 76 -6.26 -0.16 -2.67
N HIS A 77 -5.09 -0.69 -3.01
CA HIS A 77 -3.88 -0.51 -2.21
C HIS A 77 -3.27 0.90 -2.31
N LEU A 78 -3.60 1.66 -3.37
CA LEU A 78 -2.91 2.92 -3.72
C LEU A 78 -2.91 3.98 -2.61
N PRO A 79 -4.03 4.30 -1.94
CA PRO A 79 -4.05 5.38 -0.94
C PRO A 79 -3.08 5.12 0.21
N ASN A 80 -3.14 3.93 0.81
CA ASN A 80 -2.27 3.57 1.94
C ASN A 80 -0.81 3.47 1.50
N ILE A 81 -0.52 2.85 0.35
CA ILE A 81 0.85 2.79 -0.18
C ILE A 81 1.42 4.19 -0.39
N GLN A 82 0.65 5.09 -1.00
CA GLN A 82 1.10 6.46 -1.29
C GLN A 82 1.48 7.23 -0.02
N TYR A 83 0.70 7.09 1.06
CA TYR A 83 1.04 7.68 2.35
C TYR A 83 2.30 7.05 2.95
N LEU A 84 2.37 5.71 2.98
CA LEU A 84 3.48 4.99 3.59
C LEU A 84 4.81 5.19 2.85
N LEU A 85 4.80 5.49 1.55
CA LEU A 85 6.00 5.87 0.79
C LEU A 85 6.67 7.15 1.32
N GLY A 86 5.93 8.00 2.03
CA GLY A 86 6.45 9.20 2.71
C GLY A 86 7.06 8.92 4.10
N THR A 87 7.03 7.68 4.59
CA THR A 87 7.41 7.29 5.96
C THR A 87 8.60 6.33 5.97
N PRO A 88 9.23 6.05 7.14
CA PRO A 88 10.24 4.99 7.26
C PRO A 88 9.75 3.59 6.83
N THR A 89 8.45 3.31 6.96
CA THR A 89 7.83 2.04 6.51
C THR A 89 8.03 1.75 5.03
N LYS A 90 8.32 2.78 4.20
CA LYS A 90 8.61 2.59 2.77
C LYS A 90 9.66 1.51 2.49
N ARG A 91 10.60 1.29 3.44
CA ARG A 91 11.61 0.23 3.39
C ARG A 91 11.01 -1.16 3.13
N LEU A 92 9.80 -1.43 3.63
CA LEU A 92 9.14 -2.71 3.45
C LEU A 92 8.75 -2.95 1.99
N PHE A 93 8.39 -1.90 1.25
CA PHE A 93 8.12 -2.01 -0.18
C PHE A 93 9.43 -2.05 -0.98
N GLU A 94 10.40 -1.20 -0.62
CA GLU A 94 11.66 -1.05 -1.36
C GLU A 94 12.60 -2.28 -1.27
N ASN A 95 12.58 -3.00 -0.14
CA ASN A 95 13.43 -4.18 0.10
C ASN A 95 12.96 -5.44 -0.65
N ARG A 96 11.80 -5.39 -1.31
CA ARG A 96 11.16 -6.51 -1.98
C ARG A 96 11.07 -6.22 -3.48
N PRO A 97 11.96 -6.77 -4.33
CA PRO A 97 12.09 -6.33 -5.72
C PRO A 97 10.80 -6.40 -6.56
N LYS A 98 9.98 -7.45 -6.38
CA LYS A 98 8.72 -7.59 -7.13
C LYS A 98 7.65 -6.64 -6.60
N VAL A 99 7.52 -6.53 -5.28
CA VAL A 99 6.64 -5.53 -4.63
C VAL A 99 7.04 -4.12 -5.04
N ARG A 100 8.32 -3.77 -4.98
CA ARG A 100 8.82 -2.45 -5.40
C ARG A 100 8.44 -2.14 -6.83
N THR A 101 8.68 -3.06 -7.76
CA THR A 101 8.32 -2.88 -9.18
C THR A 101 6.80 -2.71 -9.34
N TRP A 102 6.00 -3.50 -8.62
CA TRP A 102 4.54 -3.36 -8.61
C TRP A 102 4.09 -2.00 -8.05
N VAL A 103 4.68 -1.55 -6.95
CA VAL A 103 4.40 -0.23 -6.34
C VAL A 103 4.74 0.90 -7.33
N ASP A 104 5.92 0.85 -7.96
CA ASP A 104 6.35 1.81 -8.97
C ASP A 104 5.36 1.82 -10.16
N ASP A 105 4.91 0.63 -10.62
CA ASP A 105 3.96 0.49 -11.73
C ASP A 105 2.56 1.06 -11.40
N ILE A 106 2.03 0.84 -10.18
CA ILE A 106 0.68 1.30 -9.81
C ILE A 106 0.66 2.79 -9.46
N THR A 107 1.68 3.28 -8.74
CA THR A 107 1.78 4.70 -8.35
C THR A 107 2.21 5.59 -9.52
N GLY A 108 2.94 5.02 -10.49
CA GLY A 108 3.33 5.69 -11.72
C GLY A 108 2.20 5.95 -12.73
N ARG A 109 0.98 5.46 -12.47
CA ARG A 109 -0.16 5.64 -13.39
C ARG A 109 -0.65 7.08 -13.40
N GLU A 110 -0.84 7.65 -14.59
CA GLU A 110 -1.30 9.05 -14.75
C GLU A 110 -2.58 9.36 -13.99
N ALA A 111 -3.55 8.43 -13.96
CA ALA A 111 -4.77 8.61 -13.19
C ALA A 111 -4.52 8.74 -11.67
N TRP A 112 -3.54 8.01 -11.14
CA TRP A 112 -3.18 8.09 -9.72
C TRP A 112 -2.39 9.36 -9.42
N LYS A 113 -1.44 9.74 -10.29
CA LYS A 113 -0.72 11.01 -10.17
C LYS A 113 -1.67 12.20 -10.16
N LEU A 114 -2.70 12.19 -11.01
CA LEU A 114 -3.74 13.23 -11.03
C LEU A 114 -4.53 13.26 -9.71
N ALA A 115 -4.85 12.10 -9.14
CA ALA A 115 -5.55 12.03 -7.86
C ALA A 115 -4.71 12.55 -6.68
N CYS A 116 -3.38 12.42 -6.74
CA CYS A 116 -2.44 12.92 -5.73
C CYS A 116 -2.04 14.39 -5.91
N ASP A 117 -2.32 14.98 -7.07
CA ASP A 117 -1.99 16.36 -7.38
C ASP A 117 -2.95 17.29 -6.62
N HIS A 118 -2.48 17.90 -5.54
CA HIS A 118 -3.30 18.77 -4.70
C HIS A 118 -3.95 19.92 -5.50
N ASP A 119 -3.23 20.50 -6.47
CA ASP A 119 -3.68 21.65 -7.26
C ASP A 119 -4.70 21.27 -8.35
N LYS A 120 -4.75 19.98 -8.72
CA LYS A 120 -5.68 19.45 -9.73
C LYS A 120 -6.71 18.49 -9.15
N SER A 121 -6.59 18.14 -7.88
CA SER A 121 -7.57 17.34 -7.17
C SER A 121 -8.84 18.16 -6.99
N TRP A 122 -9.99 17.51 -7.07
CA TRP A 122 -11.31 18.13 -6.95
C TRP A 122 -11.61 18.71 -5.56
N PHE A 123 -10.68 18.56 -4.62
CA PHE A 123 -10.74 19.10 -3.26
C PHE A 123 -9.91 20.38 -3.07
N GLY A 124 -9.13 20.80 -4.08
CA GLY A 124 -8.30 22.02 -4.06
C GLY A 124 -9.04 23.28 -4.49
#